data_AF-A0A7S3QUS0-F1
#
_entry.id   AF-A0A7S3QUS0-F1
#
_cell.length_a   1.000
_cell.length_b   1.000
_cell.length_c   1.000
_cell.angle_alpha   90.00
_cell.angle_beta   90.00
_cell.angle_gamma   90.00
#
_symmetry.space_group_name_H-M   'P 1'
#
loop_
_entity.id
_entity.type
_entity.pdbx_description
1 polymer ?
#
loop_
_entity_poly.entity_id
_entity_poly.type
_entity_poly.pdbx_seq_one_letter_code
_entity_poly.pdbx_strand_id
1 'polypeptide(L)'
;MSSPLSHQGTRMVDARAYTASIDGLRRANVELNLANQYIRHLEQQLQKRGDDLATLSQVFKKTSLEYAEVGRVVDVALAAVKYGAPGADAKGYLAKVQGRLAVLEKAMKEQREAMQKLVPVKVPIKWDGGANSVRVMGSFDFWTRGVDMSSPDADGGDSMQRSFETTLSLVPGTYLIKFLVDNQWRCAPGWPIESSSDGDNNVLHVDPLP
;
A
#
# COMPACT_ATOMS: atom_id res chain seq x y z
N MET A 1 -56.54 5.17 -61.27
CA MET A 1 -55.32 6.00 -61.23
C MET A 1 -55.31 6.77 -59.91
N SER A 2 -54.13 6.87 -59.29
CA SER A 2 -53.74 7.75 -58.17
C SER A 2 -53.88 7.21 -56.74
N SER A 3 -52.72 7.03 -56.11
CA SER A 3 -52.41 6.48 -54.77
C SER A 3 -52.89 7.33 -53.58
N PRO A 4 -52.79 6.77 -52.35
CA PRO A 4 -52.44 7.58 -51.20
C PRO A 4 -51.22 7.03 -50.42
N LEU A 5 -50.20 7.89 -50.37
CA LEU A 5 -49.45 8.32 -49.18
C LEU A 5 -48.71 7.26 -48.36
N SER A 6 -47.40 7.22 -48.61
CA SER A 6 -46.36 6.78 -47.69
C SER A 6 -46.47 7.47 -46.33
N HIS A 7 -46.83 6.73 -45.29
CA HIS A 7 -46.49 7.10 -43.93
C HIS A 7 -45.04 6.71 -43.64
N GLN A 8 -44.12 7.65 -43.90
CA GLN A 8 -42.85 7.72 -43.18
C GLN A 8 -43.19 7.98 -41.70
N GLY A 9 -43.29 6.91 -40.91
CA GLY A 9 -43.33 7.01 -39.47
C GLY A 9 -42.01 7.60 -38.99
N THR A 10 -42.02 8.88 -38.61
CA THR A 10 -40.93 9.48 -37.85
C THR A 10 -40.71 8.63 -36.61
N ARG A 11 -39.60 7.89 -36.56
CA ARG A 11 -39.13 7.18 -35.37
C ARG A 11 -38.81 8.25 -34.33
N MET A 12 -39.80 8.66 -33.56
CA MET A 12 -39.59 9.49 -32.39
C MET A 12 -38.81 8.62 -31.40
N VAL A 13 -37.49 8.77 -31.39
CA VAL A 13 -36.64 8.13 -30.39
C VAL A 13 -37.14 8.66 -29.05
N ASP A 14 -37.69 7.79 -28.21
CA ASP A 14 -38.20 8.17 -26.91
C ASP A 14 -37.09 8.89 -26.13
N ALA A 15 -37.26 10.19 -25.91
CA ALA A 15 -36.27 11.05 -25.27
C ALA A 15 -35.84 10.50 -23.90
N ARG A 16 -36.72 9.75 -23.20
CA ARG A 16 -36.40 9.09 -21.93
C ARG A 16 -35.47 7.90 -22.12
N ALA A 17 -35.70 7.07 -23.13
CA ALA A 17 -34.83 5.94 -23.46
C ALA A 17 -33.45 6.40 -23.93
N TYR A 18 -33.38 7.48 -24.70
CA TYR A 18 -32.12 8.11 -25.10
C TYR A 18 -31.34 8.65 -23.90
N THR A 19 -32.01 9.40 -23.01
CA THR A 19 -31.38 9.96 -21.80
C THR A 19 -30.85 8.86 -20.89
N ALA A 20 -31.64 7.82 -20.62
CA ALA A 20 -31.22 6.67 -19.82
C ALA A 20 -30.00 5.94 -20.43
N SER A 21 -29.93 5.87 -21.77
CA SER A 21 -28.79 5.27 -22.48
C SER A 21 -27.52 6.12 -22.36
N ILE A 22 -27.64 7.44 -22.46
CA ILE A 22 -26.51 8.38 -22.26
C ILE A 22 -26.00 8.31 -20.83
N ASP A 23 -26.88 8.25 -19.84
CA ASP A 23 -26.49 8.12 -18.43
C ASP A 23 -25.88 6.74 -18.13
N GLY A 24 -26.34 5.68 -18.81
CA GLY A 24 -25.70 4.37 -18.79
C GLY A 24 -24.27 4.44 -19.35
N LEU A 25 -24.09 5.05 -20.52
CA LEU A 25 -22.77 5.22 -21.14
C LEU A 25 -21.83 6.05 -20.29
N ARG A 26 -22.32 7.14 -19.68
CA ARG A 26 -21.53 7.98 -18.77
C ARG A 26 -21.04 7.19 -17.56
N ARG A 27 -21.91 6.41 -16.92
CA ARG A 27 -21.54 5.55 -15.79
C ARG A 27 -20.50 4.52 -16.19
N ALA A 28 -20.71 3.83 -17.31
CA ALA A 28 -19.77 2.85 -17.83
C ALA A 28 -18.39 3.48 -18.13
N ASN A 29 -18.36 4.69 -18.69
CA ASN A 29 -17.11 5.41 -18.94
C ASN A 29 -16.39 5.80 -17.64
N VAL A 30 -17.12 6.23 -16.61
CA VAL A 30 -16.53 6.54 -15.29
C VAL A 30 -15.94 5.27 -14.67
N GLU A 31 -16.68 4.17 -14.67
CA GLU A 31 -16.22 2.88 -14.15
C GLU A 31 -14.99 2.37 -14.90
N LEU A 32 -15.00 2.45 -16.23
CA LEU A 32 -13.85 2.09 -17.07
C LEU A 32 -12.63 2.94 -16.74
N ASN A 33 -12.80 4.24 -16.54
CA ASN A 33 -11.71 5.13 -16.16
C ASN A 33 -11.12 4.79 -14.78
N LEU A 34 -11.97 4.50 -13.79
CA LEU A 34 -11.54 4.07 -12.46
C LEU A 34 -10.83 2.72 -12.51
N ALA A 35 -11.34 1.77 -13.29
CA ALA A 35 -10.69 0.48 -13.51
C ALA A 35 -9.31 0.65 -14.14
N ASN A 36 -9.18 1.49 -15.17
CA ASN A 36 -7.90 1.78 -15.82
C ASN A 36 -6.92 2.49 -14.87
N GLN A 37 -7.38 3.41 -14.03
CA GLN A 37 -6.54 4.05 -12.99
C GLN A 37 -6.04 3.01 -11.99
N TYR A 38 -6.91 2.10 -11.56
CA TYR A 38 -6.55 1.05 -10.63
C TYR A 38 -5.55 0.04 -11.23
N ILE A 39 -5.70 -0.31 -12.51
CA ILE A 39 -4.73 -1.16 -13.23
C ILE A 39 -3.36 -0.48 -13.24
N ARG A 40 -3.29 0.80 -13.61
CA ARG A 40 -2.02 1.56 -13.57
C ARG A 40 -1.43 1.62 -12.16
N HIS A 41 -2.26 1.78 -11.15
CA HIS A 41 -1.83 1.74 -9.76
C HIS A 41 -1.16 0.39 -9.43
N LEU A 42 -1.79 -0.72 -9.80
CA LEU A 42 -1.22 -2.06 -9.59
C LEU A 42 0.09 -2.26 -10.35
N GLU A 43 0.18 -1.81 -11.61
CA GLU A 43 1.41 -1.86 -12.40
C GLU A 43 2.54 -1.08 -11.71
N GLN A 44 2.26 0.12 -11.21
CA GLN A 44 3.24 0.93 -10.47
C GLN A 44 3.67 0.25 -9.15
N GLN A 45 2.75 -0.37 -8.42
CA GLN A 45 3.07 -1.11 -7.20
C GLN A 45 3.95 -2.33 -7.50
N LEU A 46 3.65 -3.07 -8.57
CA LEU A 46 4.45 -4.22 -8.99
C LEU A 46 5.85 -3.81 -9.43
N GLN A 47 5.97 -2.75 -10.22
CA GLN A 47 7.27 -2.21 -10.64
C GLN A 47 8.11 -1.79 -9.42
N LYS A 48 7.52 -1.00 -8.52
CA LYS A 48 8.19 -0.54 -7.30
C LYS A 48 8.68 -1.72 -6.45
N ARG A 49 7.83 -2.73 -6.23
CA ARG A 49 8.23 -3.95 -5.51
C ARG A 49 9.35 -4.72 -6.23
N GLY A 50 9.35 -4.75 -7.55
CA GLY A 50 10.43 -5.32 -8.35
C GLY A 50 11.76 -4.59 -8.11
N ASP A 51 11.73 -3.27 -8.13
CA ASP A 51 12.92 -2.42 -7.88
C ASP A 51 13.44 -2.58 -6.44
N ASP A 52 12.53 -2.66 -5.47
CA ASP A 52 12.84 -2.92 -4.06
C ASP A 52 13.51 -4.30 -3.90
N LEU A 53 12.97 -5.35 -4.54
CA LEU A 53 13.55 -6.70 -4.51
C LEU A 53 14.93 -6.76 -5.19
N ALA A 54 15.12 -6.09 -6.32
CA ALA A 54 16.41 -6.01 -7.00
C ALA A 54 17.46 -5.34 -6.10
N THR A 55 17.08 -4.24 -5.43
CA THR A 55 17.92 -3.54 -4.47
C THR A 55 18.29 -4.45 -3.31
N LEU A 56 17.31 -5.12 -2.68
CA LEU A 56 17.55 -6.05 -1.58
C LEU A 56 18.49 -7.20 -1.99
N SER A 57 18.32 -7.75 -3.19
CA SER A 57 19.17 -8.81 -3.72
C SER A 57 20.64 -8.37 -3.83
N GLN A 58 20.90 -7.16 -4.35
CA GLN A 58 22.24 -6.59 -4.43
C GLN A 58 22.87 -6.42 -3.04
N VAL A 59 22.13 -5.89 -2.08
CA VAL A 59 22.67 -5.71 -0.72
C VAL A 59 22.91 -7.04 -0.02
N PHE A 60 22.02 -8.03 -0.19
CA PHE A 60 22.22 -9.37 0.36
C PHE A 60 23.47 -10.05 -0.23
N LYS A 61 23.69 -9.91 -1.55
CA LYS A 61 24.91 -10.39 -2.21
C LYS A 61 26.16 -9.77 -1.60
N LYS A 62 26.18 -8.45 -1.40
CA LYS A 62 27.32 -7.75 -0.76
C LYS A 62 27.55 -8.24 0.67
N THR A 63 26.47 -8.38 1.45
CA THR A 63 26.52 -8.84 2.84
C THR A 63 27.05 -10.27 2.95
N SER A 64 26.64 -11.14 2.03
CA SER A 64 27.14 -12.52 1.93
C SER A 64 28.63 -12.58 1.61
N LEU A 65 29.11 -11.73 0.69
CA LEU A 65 30.55 -11.62 0.39
C LEU A 65 31.36 -11.14 1.60
N GLU A 66 30.86 -10.14 2.33
CA GLU A 66 31.52 -9.67 3.56
C GLU A 66 31.58 -10.76 4.63
N TYR A 67 30.48 -11.50 4.83
CA TYR A 67 30.44 -12.64 5.76
C TYR A 67 31.47 -13.72 5.39
N ALA A 68 31.56 -14.11 4.12
CA ALA A 68 32.55 -15.08 3.64
C ALA A 68 33.98 -14.62 3.90
N GLU A 69 34.25 -13.33 3.66
CA GLU A 69 35.56 -12.76 3.91
C GLU A 69 35.84 -12.67 5.43
N VAL A 70 34.83 -12.44 6.30
CA VAL A 70 35.00 -12.49 7.78
C VAL A 70 35.44 -13.89 8.19
N GLY A 71 34.79 -14.93 7.65
CA GLY A 71 35.20 -16.33 7.85
C GLY A 71 36.67 -16.56 7.50
N ARG A 72 37.13 -16.09 6.34
CA ARG A 72 38.55 -16.21 5.94
C ARG A 72 39.51 -15.56 6.93
N VAL A 73 39.21 -14.36 7.42
CA VAL A 73 40.09 -13.67 8.38
C VAL A 73 40.15 -14.44 9.70
N VAL A 74 39.03 -15.01 10.15
CA VAL A 74 38.97 -15.87 11.34
C VAL A 74 39.79 -17.14 11.15
N ASP A 75 39.67 -17.82 10.00
CA ASP A 75 40.44 -19.03 9.69
C ASP A 75 41.95 -18.77 9.68
N VAL A 76 42.38 -17.66 9.08
CA VAL A 76 43.79 -17.23 9.05
C VAL A 76 44.29 -16.94 10.48
N ALA A 77 43.49 -16.24 11.28
CA ALA A 77 43.84 -15.96 12.68
C ALA A 77 43.97 -17.26 13.49
N LEU A 78 43.05 -18.21 13.31
CA LEU A 78 43.06 -19.50 14.00
C LEU A 78 44.29 -20.34 13.61
N ALA A 79 44.65 -20.37 12.32
CA ALA A 79 45.84 -21.06 11.85
C ALA A 79 47.12 -20.43 12.41
N ALA A 80 47.23 -19.09 12.42
CA ALA A 80 48.38 -18.38 12.98
C ALA A 80 48.60 -18.70 14.46
N VAL A 81 47.52 -18.78 15.24
CA VAL A 81 47.55 -19.18 16.66
C VAL A 81 47.92 -20.66 16.82
N LYS A 82 47.31 -21.57 16.05
CA LYS A 82 47.53 -23.02 16.17
C LYS A 82 48.95 -23.46 15.82
N TYR A 83 49.54 -22.87 14.78
CA TYR A 83 50.83 -23.29 14.25
C TYR A 83 52.00 -22.42 14.71
N GLY A 84 51.77 -21.48 15.64
CA GLY A 84 52.83 -20.70 16.27
C GLY A 84 53.64 -19.84 15.28
N ALA A 85 52.96 -19.19 14.33
CA ALA A 85 53.63 -18.38 13.32
C ALA A 85 54.46 -17.25 13.98
N PRO A 86 55.76 -17.10 13.68
CA PRO A 86 56.59 -16.04 14.26
C PRO A 86 56.04 -14.67 13.87
N GLY A 87 55.73 -13.82 14.86
CA GLY A 87 55.12 -12.50 14.61
C GLY A 87 53.58 -12.50 14.51
N ALA A 88 52.90 -13.56 14.98
CA ALA A 88 51.45 -13.60 15.05
C ALA A 88 50.91 -12.50 15.98
N ASP A 89 50.58 -11.35 15.41
CA ASP A 89 49.82 -10.29 16.06
C ASP A 89 48.36 -10.76 16.19
N ALA A 90 48.13 -11.73 17.08
CA ALA A 90 46.79 -12.23 17.40
C ALA A 90 45.85 -11.07 17.76
N LYS A 91 46.39 -10.01 18.39
CA LYS A 91 45.65 -8.79 18.70
C LYS A 91 45.26 -8.02 17.44
N GLY A 92 46.15 -7.86 16.47
CA GLY A 92 45.86 -7.27 15.16
C GLY A 92 44.84 -8.06 14.34
N TYR A 93 44.91 -9.39 14.36
CA TYR A 93 43.90 -10.23 13.72
C TYR A 93 42.52 -10.08 14.37
N LEU A 94 42.45 -10.10 15.71
CA LEU A 94 41.21 -9.86 16.45
C LEU A 94 40.65 -8.47 16.17
N ALA A 95 41.51 -7.44 16.12
CA ALA A 95 41.10 -6.08 15.75
C ALA A 95 40.52 -6.03 14.32
N LYS A 96 41.12 -6.75 13.37
CA LYS A 96 40.61 -6.85 11.99
C LYS A 96 39.25 -7.55 11.92
N VAL A 97 39.06 -8.64 12.66
CA VAL A 97 37.77 -9.33 12.76
C VAL A 97 36.71 -8.43 13.38
N GLN A 98 37.03 -7.77 14.49
CA GLN A 98 36.12 -6.86 15.19
C GLN A 98 35.68 -5.70 14.28
N GLY A 99 36.61 -5.05 13.58
CA GLY A 99 36.29 -3.96 12.66
C GLY A 99 35.35 -4.39 11.53
N ARG A 100 35.54 -5.60 10.99
CA ARG A 100 34.70 -6.11 9.91
C ARG A 100 33.32 -6.58 10.39
N LEU A 101 33.25 -7.15 11.59
CA LEU A 101 31.97 -7.47 12.22
C LEU A 101 31.15 -6.19 12.47
N ALA A 102 31.78 -5.10 12.90
CA ALA A 102 31.10 -3.81 13.07
C ALA A 102 30.54 -3.25 11.75
N VAL A 103 31.29 -3.38 10.64
CA VAL A 103 30.80 -2.99 9.30
C VAL A 103 29.60 -3.85 8.89
N LEU A 104 29.67 -5.16 9.12
CA LEU A 104 28.60 -6.09 8.81
C LEU A 104 27.35 -5.82 9.66
N GLU A 105 27.52 -5.58 10.95
CA GLU A 105 26.43 -5.23 11.88
C GLU A 105 25.72 -3.95 11.43
N LYS A 106 26.48 -2.91 11.09
CA LYS A 106 25.92 -1.67 10.55
C LYS A 106 25.13 -1.92 9.26
N ALA A 107 25.69 -2.67 8.32
CA ALA A 107 25.01 -3.00 7.07
C ALA A 107 23.71 -3.79 7.30
N MET A 108 23.71 -4.78 8.21
CA MET A 108 22.51 -5.54 8.55
C MET A 108 21.44 -4.67 9.23
N LYS A 109 21.85 -3.72 10.09
CA LYS A 109 20.92 -2.78 10.72
C LYS A 109 20.23 -1.89 9.67
N GLU A 110 21.01 -1.29 8.77
CA GLU A 110 20.48 -0.48 7.67
C GLU A 110 19.53 -1.29 6.76
N GLN A 111 19.89 -2.55 6.47
CA GLN A 111 19.01 -3.45 5.73
C GLN A 111 17.71 -3.74 6.47
N ARG A 112 17.76 -3.97 7.79
CA ARG A 112 16.57 -4.22 8.60
C ARG A 112 15.62 -3.03 8.54
N GLU A 113 16.13 -1.82 8.74
CA GLU A 113 15.34 -0.59 8.68
C GLU A 113 14.73 -0.37 7.29
N ALA A 114 15.49 -0.67 6.22
CA ALA A 114 14.98 -0.61 4.86
C ALA A 114 13.86 -1.63 4.62
N MET A 115 14.03 -2.88 5.05
CA MET A 115 13.02 -3.94 4.90
C MET A 115 11.75 -3.63 5.69
N GLN A 116 11.87 -3.08 6.91
CA GLN A 116 10.70 -2.71 7.73
C GLN A 116 9.76 -1.73 7.02
N LYS A 117 10.28 -0.85 6.14
CA LYS A 117 9.48 0.09 5.33
C LYS A 117 8.77 -0.56 4.14
N LEU A 118 9.10 -1.81 3.82
CA LEU A 118 8.52 -2.54 2.69
C LEU A 118 7.44 -3.53 3.14
N VAL A 119 7.40 -3.87 4.42
CA VAL A 119 6.44 -4.83 4.97
C VAL A 119 5.10 -4.15 5.18
N PRO A 120 4.00 -4.62 4.55
CA PRO A 120 2.68 -4.10 4.83
C PRO A 120 2.26 -4.39 6.27
N VAL A 121 1.77 -3.35 6.95
CA VAL A 121 1.19 -3.38 8.28
C VAL A 121 -0.33 -3.48 8.17
N LYS A 122 -0.92 -4.26 9.08
CA LYS A 122 -2.38 -4.34 9.23
C LYS A 122 -2.84 -3.16 10.08
N VAL A 123 -3.55 -2.23 9.45
CA VAL A 123 -4.03 -1.00 10.07
C VAL A 123 -5.53 -1.12 10.29
N PRO A 124 -6.00 -1.28 11.54
CA PRO A 124 -7.42 -1.29 11.82
C PRO A 124 -8.00 0.11 11.60
N ILE A 125 -9.10 0.17 10.85
CA ILE A 125 -9.84 1.40 10.57
C ILE A 125 -11.24 1.23 11.13
N LYS A 126 -11.69 2.24 11.87
CA LYS A 126 -13.01 2.27 12.47
C LYS A 126 -13.75 3.53 12.08
N TRP A 127 -15.04 3.38 11.81
CA TRP A 127 -16.00 4.45 11.66
C TRP A 127 -17.10 4.28 12.71
N ASP A 128 -17.29 5.29 13.55
CA ASP A 128 -18.35 5.32 14.56
C ASP A 128 -19.51 6.20 14.07
N GLY A 129 -20.71 5.61 13.96
CA GLY A 129 -21.91 6.36 13.59
C GLY A 129 -22.92 5.51 12.82
N GLY A 130 -24.20 5.88 12.95
CA GLY A 130 -25.27 5.24 12.20
C GLY A 130 -25.10 5.42 10.70
N ALA A 131 -24.96 4.30 9.98
CA ALA A 131 -24.90 4.23 8.53
C ALA A 131 -25.50 2.89 8.05
N ASN A 132 -25.83 2.81 6.77
CA ASN A 132 -26.19 1.56 6.11
C ASN A 132 -25.00 0.96 5.36
N SER A 133 -24.16 1.81 4.75
CA SER A 133 -22.90 1.40 4.15
C SER A 133 -21.78 2.39 4.44
N VAL A 134 -20.59 1.85 4.70
CA VAL A 134 -19.38 2.64 4.90
C VAL A 134 -18.26 2.03 4.06
N ARG A 135 -17.59 2.88 3.29
CA ARG A 135 -16.38 2.52 2.53
C ARG A 135 -15.28 3.51 2.85
N VAL A 136 -14.08 3.00 3.12
CA VAL A 136 -12.88 3.85 3.24
C VAL A 136 -12.21 3.97 1.87
N MET A 137 -11.95 5.19 1.44
CA MET A 137 -11.27 5.55 0.20
C MET A 137 -9.96 6.26 0.55
N GLY A 138 -8.95 6.22 -0.31
CA GLY A 138 -7.76 7.02 -0.04
C GLY A 138 -6.68 6.96 -1.10
N SER A 139 -5.57 7.63 -0.81
CA SER A 139 -4.39 7.66 -1.68
C SER A 139 -3.73 6.30 -1.85
N PHE A 140 -4.02 5.33 -0.97
CA PHE A 140 -3.47 3.98 -1.02
C PHE A 140 -3.84 3.20 -2.29
N ASP A 141 -4.93 3.56 -2.98
CA ASP A 141 -5.34 2.97 -4.27
C ASP A 141 -5.66 4.04 -5.33
N PHE A 142 -5.12 5.25 -5.14
CA PHE A 142 -5.40 6.44 -5.95
C PHE A 142 -6.88 6.81 -6.00
N TRP A 143 -7.58 6.69 -4.87
CA TRP A 143 -8.99 7.08 -4.74
C TRP A 143 -9.93 6.34 -5.69
N THR A 144 -9.62 5.07 -6.01
CA THR A 144 -10.36 4.33 -7.03
C THR A 144 -11.48 3.47 -6.44
N ARG A 145 -11.15 2.38 -5.75
CA ARG A 145 -12.13 1.36 -5.33
C ARG A 145 -12.44 1.44 -3.85
N GLY A 146 -11.46 1.81 -3.03
CA GLY A 146 -11.54 1.77 -1.58
C GLY A 146 -11.75 0.37 -1.02
N VAL A 147 -12.16 0.32 0.24
CA VAL A 147 -12.43 -0.91 0.98
C VAL A 147 -13.76 -0.76 1.72
N ASP A 148 -14.70 -1.66 1.47
CA ASP A 148 -15.97 -1.72 2.21
C ASP A 148 -15.71 -2.15 3.66
N MET A 149 -16.46 -1.55 4.57
CA MET A 149 -16.35 -1.79 6.01
C MET A 149 -17.53 -2.62 6.50
N SER A 150 -17.27 -3.51 7.45
CA SER A 150 -18.26 -4.42 8.01
C SER A 150 -18.68 -3.93 9.39
N SER A 151 -19.98 -4.04 9.72
CA SER A 151 -20.47 -3.78 11.06
C SER A 151 -20.50 -5.08 11.86
N PRO A 152 -19.75 -5.20 12.98
CA PRO A 152 -19.81 -6.38 13.85
C PRO A 152 -21.22 -6.62 14.41
N ASP A 153 -21.99 -5.54 14.62
CA ASP A 153 -23.31 -5.55 15.24
C ASP A 153 -24.49 -5.68 14.25
N ALA A 154 -24.21 -6.07 13.00
CA ALA A 154 -25.22 -6.11 11.93
C ALA A 154 -26.42 -7.05 12.21
N ASP A 155 -26.25 -8.03 13.10
CA ASP A 155 -27.22 -9.10 13.35
C ASP A 155 -28.12 -8.93 14.59
N GLY A 156 -28.11 -7.79 15.31
CA GLY A 156 -29.09 -7.62 16.40
C GLY A 156 -28.89 -6.52 17.44
N GLY A 157 -28.01 -5.54 17.23
CA GLY A 157 -27.77 -4.44 18.17
C GLY A 157 -28.71 -3.24 17.98
N ASP A 158 -29.04 -2.55 19.08
CA ASP A 158 -29.82 -1.31 19.09
C ASP A 158 -29.26 -0.27 18.12
N SER A 159 -30.13 0.35 17.33
CA SER A 159 -29.85 1.17 16.14
C SER A 159 -28.96 2.39 16.39
N MET A 160 -28.65 2.73 17.64
CA MET A 160 -28.00 3.98 18.03
C MET A 160 -26.46 3.92 18.10
N GLN A 161 -25.85 2.74 18.15
CA GLN A 161 -24.38 2.60 18.20
C GLN A 161 -23.90 1.53 17.20
N ARG A 162 -23.94 1.85 15.91
CA ARG A 162 -23.24 1.05 14.90
C ARG A 162 -21.83 1.56 14.73
N SER A 163 -20.86 0.67 14.84
CA SER A 163 -19.51 0.90 14.34
C SER A 163 -19.24 0.02 13.13
N PHE A 164 -18.50 0.57 12.17
CA PHE A 164 -18.01 -0.14 11.02
C PHE A 164 -16.50 -0.30 11.15
N GLU A 165 -15.98 -1.46 10.79
CA GLU A 165 -14.58 -1.79 10.93
C GLU A 165 -14.04 -2.43 9.65
N THR A 166 -12.77 -2.18 9.37
CA THR A 166 -12.00 -2.89 8.36
C THR A 166 -10.53 -2.89 8.73
N THR A 167 -9.72 -3.66 8.00
CA THR A 167 -8.26 -3.67 8.18
C THR A 167 -7.58 -3.40 6.84
N LEU A 168 -6.90 -2.26 6.74
CA LEU A 168 -6.07 -1.94 5.58
C LEU A 168 -4.71 -2.61 5.69
N SER A 169 -4.13 -3.00 4.55
CA SER A 169 -2.80 -3.60 4.48
C SER A 169 -1.87 -2.62 3.79
N LEU A 170 -1.19 -1.75 4.56
CA LEU A 170 -0.46 -0.59 4.06
C LEU A 170 1.02 -0.69 4.40
N VAL A 171 1.90 -0.32 3.48
CA VAL A 171 3.32 -0.12 3.83
C VAL A 171 3.46 1.13 4.72
N PRO A 172 4.50 1.24 5.54
CA PRO A 172 4.73 2.44 6.33
C PRO A 172 4.78 3.71 5.49
N GLY A 173 4.13 4.76 5.96
CA GLY A 173 3.97 6.01 5.22
C GLY A 173 2.80 6.85 5.71
N THR A 174 2.54 7.93 4.97
CA THR A 174 1.41 8.84 5.23
C THR A 174 0.40 8.72 4.11
N TYR A 175 -0.87 8.54 4.47
CA TYR A 175 -1.97 8.33 3.55
C TYR A 175 -3.07 9.36 3.80
N LEU A 176 -3.68 9.83 2.73
CA LEU A 176 -4.92 10.60 2.81
C LEU A 176 -6.08 9.65 2.63
N ILE A 177 -7.05 9.68 3.53
CA ILE A 177 -8.23 8.83 3.49
C ILE A 177 -9.50 9.64 3.71
N LYS A 178 -10.62 9.12 3.23
CA LYS A 178 -11.96 9.67 3.47
C LYS A 178 -12.99 8.55 3.44
N PHE A 179 -14.10 8.75 4.13
CA PHE A 179 -15.16 7.76 4.22
C PHE A 179 -16.31 8.14 3.28
N LEU A 180 -16.80 7.16 2.53
CA LEU A 180 -18.04 7.25 1.78
C LEU A 180 -19.12 6.56 2.63
N VAL A 181 -19.92 7.36 3.31
CA VAL A 181 -20.96 6.93 4.26
C VAL A 181 -22.31 7.20 3.64
N ASP A 182 -23.08 6.15 3.34
CA ASP A 182 -24.37 6.27 2.62
C ASP A 182 -24.28 7.16 1.37
N ASN A 183 -23.21 6.95 0.59
CA ASN A 183 -22.88 7.71 -0.63
C ASN A 183 -22.56 9.20 -0.41
N GLN A 184 -22.20 9.60 0.82
CA GLN A 184 -21.74 10.94 1.18
C GLN A 184 -20.30 10.91 1.69
N TRP A 185 -19.48 11.83 1.20
CA TRP A 185 -18.11 11.99 1.65
C TRP A 185 -18.04 12.59 3.06
N ARG A 186 -17.38 11.91 3.98
CA ARG A 186 -17.20 12.33 5.37
C ARG A 186 -15.78 12.08 5.87
N CYS A 187 -15.33 12.96 6.75
CA CYS A 187 -14.11 12.75 7.54
C CYS A 187 -14.49 12.15 8.89
N ALA A 188 -13.68 11.22 9.39
CA ALA A 188 -13.82 10.70 10.74
C ALA A 188 -13.55 11.81 11.77
N PRO A 189 -14.44 12.02 12.75
CA PRO A 189 -14.20 12.95 13.84
C PRO A 189 -12.98 12.55 14.67
N GLY A 190 -12.15 13.52 15.06
CA GLY A 190 -10.99 13.28 15.93
C GLY A 190 -9.74 12.75 15.24
N TRP A 191 -9.80 12.46 13.93
CA TRP A 191 -8.62 12.15 13.13
C TRP A 191 -7.97 13.45 12.61
N PRO A 192 -6.64 13.51 12.44
CA PRO A 192 -5.98 14.65 11.81
C PRO A 192 -6.54 14.88 10.41
N ILE A 193 -6.63 16.15 10.00
CA ILE A 193 -7.20 16.55 8.70
C ILE A 193 -6.16 17.37 7.92
N GLU A 194 -6.07 17.10 6.62
CA GLU A 194 -5.39 17.94 5.65
C GLU A 194 -6.42 18.50 4.67
N SER A 195 -6.49 19.83 4.55
CA SER A 195 -7.35 20.54 3.61
C SER A 195 -6.64 20.72 2.27
N SER A 196 -7.32 20.35 1.17
CA SER A 196 -6.85 20.61 -0.19
C SER A 196 -7.88 21.40 -1.01
N SER A 197 -7.55 21.73 -2.26
CA SER A 197 -8.50 22.35 -3.19
C SER A 197 -9.75 21.51 -3.41
N ASP A 198 -9.64 20.19 -3.24
CA ASP A 198 -10.68 19.21 -3.53
C ASP A 198 -11.44 18.79 -2.26
N GLY A 199 -11.13 19.45 -1.13
CA GLY A 199 -11.78 19.29 0.17
C GLY A 199 -10.88 18.65 1.23
N ASP A 200 -11.46 18.49 2.42
CA ASP A 200 -10.77 17.93 3.59
C ASP A 200 -10.63 16.41 3.51
N ASN A 201 -9.48 15.89 3.90
CA ASN A 201 -9.21 14.46 4.02
C ASN A 201 -8.59 14.14 5.38
N ASN A 202 -8.86 12.95 5.92
CA ASN A 202 -8.15 12.51 7.12
C ASN A 202 -6.73 12.05 6.76
N VAL A 203 -5.78 12.32 7.65
CA VAL A 203 -4.38 11.88 7.53
C VAL A 203 -4.18 10.62 8.37
N LEU A 204 -3.72 9.55 7.73
CA LEU A 204 -3.37 8.28 8.36
C LEU A 204 -1.85 8.08 8.30
N HIS A 205 -1.21 8.06 9.47
CA HIS A 205 0.20 7.69 9.59
C HIS A 205 0.32 6.20 9.92
N VAL A 206 1.17 5.51 9.17
CA VAL A 206 1.45 4.08 9.34
C VAL A 206 2.92 3.93 9.67
N ASP A 207 3.21 3.52 10.89
CA ASP A 207 4.57 3.25 11.34
C ASP A 207 5.02 1.84 10.92
N PRO A 208 6.34 1.61 10.75
CA PRO A 208 6.87 0.26 10.57
C PRO A 208 6.57 -0.62 11.78
N LEU A 209 6.50 -1.94 11.53
CA LEU A 209 6.41 -2.91 12.63
C LEU A 209 7.62 -2.77 13.57
N PRO A 210 7.42 -2.86 14.90
CA PRO A 210 8.49 -2.79 15.89
C PRO A 210 9.56 -3.88 15.70
#